data_AF-A0A927S9R4-F1
#
_entry.id   AF-A0A927S9R4-F1
#
_cell.length_a   1.000
_cell.length_b   1.000
_cell.length_c   1.000
_cell.angle_alpha   90.00
_cell.angle_beta   90.00
_cell.angle_gamma   90.00
#
_symmetry.space_group_name_H-M   'P 1'
#
loop_
_entity.id
_entity.type
_entity.pdbx_description
1 polymer ?
#
loop_
_entity_poly.entity_id
_entity_poly.type
_entity_poly.pdbx_seq_one_letter_code
_entity_poly.pdbx_strand_id
1 'polypeptide(L)'
;MGDACLITIAKADDLAEYKELLEGIVDLAEHEISIINNGGTSEWYFNHLNEIILPEAKELLEYILKGQLFLKYGRDQRRLESTYYMTDWIIPVDDTPLGIFIRKLQHKINAQE
;
A
#
# COMPACT_ATOMS: atom_id res chain seq x y z
N MET A 1 20.48 7.01 4.46
CA MET A 1 19.77 7.60 3.30
C MET A 1 19.56 6.46 2.33
N GLY A 2 18.40 5.82 2.38
CA GLY A 2 18.04 4.79 1.39
C GLY A 2 17.65 5.50 0.11
N ASP A 3 18.27 5.13 -1.01
CA ASP A 3 17.98 5.72 -2.31
C ASP A 3 16.55 5.37 -2.73
N ALA A 4 15.64 6.34 -2.70
CA ALA A 4 14.30 6.16 -3.24
C ALA A 4 14.38 5.94 -4.76
N CYS A 5 13.63 4.97 -5.27
CA CYS A 5 13.64 4.59 -6.68
C CYS A 5 12.33 5.03 -7.35
N LEU A 6 12.43 5.90 -8.35
CA LEU A 6 11.31 6.25 -9.21
C LEU A 6 11.31 5.31 -10.42
N ILE A 7 10.24 4.54 -10.57
CA ILE A 7 10.00 3.63 -11.69
C ILE A 7 8.98 4.30 -12.62
N THR A 8 9.29 4.38 -13.91
CA THR A 8 8.32 4.81 -14.93
C THR A 8 7.51 3.61 -15.38
N ILE A 9 6.19 3.69 -15.28
CA ILE A 9 5.31 2.62 -15.76
C ILE A 9 5.06 2.84 -17.24
N ALA A 10 5.59 1.95 -18.08
CA ALA A 10 5.54 2.10 -19.53
C ALA A 10 4.20 1.62 -20.15
N LYS A 11 3.42 0.81 -19.43
CA LYS A 11 2.17 0.22 -19.93
C LYS A 11 0.95 0.83 -19.23
N ALA A 12 -0.01 1.28 -20.04
CA ALA A 12 -1.25 1.87 -19.53
C ALA A 12 -2.11 0.86 -18.75
N ASP A 13 -2.12 -0.41 -19.16
CA ASP A 13 -2.83 -1.48 -18.44
C ASP A 13 -2.25 -1.71 -17.04
N ASP A 14 -0.92 -1.72 -16.92
CA ASP A 14 -0.26 -1.84 -15.61
C ASP A 14 -0.61 -0.66 -14.71
N LEU A 15 -0.64 0.55 -15.26
CA LEU A 15 -1.00 1.77 -14.54
C LEU A 15 -2.44 1.74 -14.01
N ALA A 16 -3.38 1.24 -14.82
CA ALA A 16 -4.77 1.07 -14.42
C ALA A 16 -4.91 0.05 -13.29
N GLU A 17 -4.20 -1.08 -13.36
CA GLU A 17 -4.19 -2.09 -12.30
C GLU A 17 -3.57 -1.58 -10.99
N TYR A 18 -2.44 -0.86 -11.06
CA TYR A 18 -1.84 -0.24 -9.88
C TYR A 18 -2.78 0.78 -9.24
N LYS A 19 -3.47 1.58 -10.06
CA LYS A 19 -4.46 2.54 -9.60
C LYS A 19 -5.62 1.84 -8.88
N GLU A 20 -6.21 0.80 -9.48
CA GLU A 20 -7.31 0.04 -8.89
C GLU A 20 -6.93 -0.55 -7.52
N LEU A 21 -5.73 -1.13 -7.42
CA LEU A 21 -5.23 -1.69 -6.16
C LEU A 21 -5.06 -0.60 -5.10
N LEU A 22 -4.50 0.55 -5.45
CA LEU A 22 -4.28 1.63 -4.50
C LEU A 22 -5.58 2.31 -4.06
N GLU A 23 -6.52 2.54 -4.98
CA GLU A 23 -7.87 3.04 -4.65
C GLU A 23 -8.57 2.08 -3.69
N GLY A 24 -8.48 0.76 -3.93
CA GLY A 24 -9.00 -0.24 -3.01
C GLY A 24 -8.32 -0.22 -1.64
N ILE A 25 -7.01 0.00 -1.56
CA ILE A 25 -6.30 0.14 -0.26
C ILE A 25 -6.81 1.38 0.49
N VAL A 26 -6.99 2.51 -0.19
CA VAL A 26 -7.49 3.74 0.42
C VAL A 26 -8.92 3.54 0.94
N ASP A 27 -9.82 3.01 0.11
CA ASP A 27 -11.22 2.78 0.50
C ASP A 27 -11.32 1.82 1.69
N LEU A 28 -10.57 0.72 1.68
CA LEU A 28 -10.55 -0.24 2.78
C LEU A 28 -9.94 0.36 4.05
N ALA A 29 -8.86 1.12 3.95
CA ALA A 29 -8.25 1.77 5.11
C ALA A 29 -9.18 2.84 5.73
N GLU A 30 -9.88 3.63 4.92
CA GLU A 30 -10.87 4.60 5.40
C GLU A 30 -12.08 3.91 6.02
N HIS A 31 -12.51 2.77 5.46
CA HIS A 31 -13.57 1.96 6.05
C HIS A 31 -13.20 1.42 7.43
N GLU A 32 -12.01 0.84 7.57
CA GLU A 32 -11.51 0.33 8.86
C GLU A 32 -11.38 1.45 9.90
N ILE A 33 -10.87 2.62 9.50
CA ILE A 33 -10.82 3.80 10.37
C ILE A 33 -12.22 4.22 10.82
N SER A 34 -13.20 4.22 9.91
CA SER A 34 -14.58 4.54 10.24
C SER A 34 -15.16 3.55 11.25
N ILE A 35 -14.90 2.25 11.09
CA ILE A 35 -15.31 1.23 12.06
C ILE A 35 -14.72 1.53 13.44
N ILE A 36 -13.41 1.79 13.52
CA ILE A 36 -12.73 2.07 14.79
C ILE A 36 -13.29 3.35 15.44
N ASN A 37 -13.46 4.42 14.67
CA ASN A 37 -13.99 5.70 15.16
C ASN A 37 -15.44 5.58 15.67
N ASN A 38 -16.22 4.66 15.11
CA ASN A 38 -17.58 4.34 15.57
C ASN A 38 -17.60 3.37 16.77
N GLY A 39 -16.45 3.01 17.34
CA GLY A 39 -16.32 2.10 18.47
C GLY A 39 -16.39 0.62 18.10
N GLY A 40 -16.26 0.29 16.81
CA GLY A 40 -16.17 -1.08 16.32
C GLY A 40 -14.82 -1.73 16.59
N THR A 41 -14.76 -3.04 16.41
CA THR A 41 -13.51 -3.81 16.53
C THR A 41 -12.93 -4.02 15.14
N SER A 42 -11.71 -3.54 14.92
CA SER A 42 -10.92 -3.79 13.70
C SER A 42 -9.70 -4.62 14.08
N GLU A 43 -9.25 -5.47 13.16
CA GLU A 43 -7.97 -6.15 13.25
C GLU A 43 -6.79 -5.19 13.04
N TRP A 44 -7.06 -4.01 12.46
CA TRP A 44 -6.07 -2.98 12.20
C TRP A 44 -6.03 -1.91 13.30
N TYR A 45 -4.83 -1.48 13.68
CA TYR A 45 -4.65 -0.37 14.60
C TYR A 45 -4.85 0.96 13.86
N PHE A 46 -5.64 1.84 14.45
CA PHE A 46 -5.93 3.17 13.91
C PHE A 46 -4.66 3.94 13.50
N ASN A 47 -3.62 3.93 14.34
CA ASN A 47 -2.37 4.63 14.05
C ASN A 47 -1.71 4.10 12.77
N HIS A 48 -1.75 2.80 12.51
CA HIS A 48 -1.12 2.24 11.31
C HIS A 48 -1.93 2.57 10.06
N LEU A 49 -3.25 2.53 10.15
CA LEU A 49 -4.11 2.97 9.06
C LEU A 49 -3.87 4.44 8.74
N ASN A 50 -3.83 5.30 9.76
CA ASN A 50 -3.83 6.75 9.61
C ASN A 50 -2.44 7.37 9.37
N GLU A 51 -1.37 6.81 9.93
CA GLU A 51 -0.01 7.37 9.84
C GLU A 51 0.86 6.68 8.79
N ILE A 52 0.50 5.48 8.34
CA ILE A 52 1.33 4.65 7.45
C ILE A 52 0.58 4.31 6.17
N ILE A 53 -0.50 3.53 6.26
CA ILE A 53 -1.16 2.92 5.09
C ILE A 53 -1.83 3.98 4.21
N LEU A 54 -2.62 4.88 4.80
CA LEU A 54 -3.28 5.95 4.06
C LEU A 54 -2.30 6.94 3.43
N PRO A 55 -1.33 7.51 4.18
CA PRO A 55 -0.34 8.40 3.60
C PRO A 55 0.46 7.74 2.48
N GLU A 56 0.90 6.49 2.67
CA GLU A 56 1.63 5.74 1.63
C GLU A 56 0.78 5.50 0.39
N ALA A 57 -0.45 5.00 0.53
CA ALA A 57 -1.32 4.72 -0.59
C ALA A 57 -1.70 5.99 -1.37
N LYS A 58 -1.96 7.10 -0.66
CA LYS A 58 -2.24 8.41 -1.27
C LYS A 58 -1.02 8.96 -2.01
N GLU A 59 0.17 8.88 -1.43
CA GLU A 59 1.42 9.29 -2.09
C GLU A 59 1.66 8.46 -3.36
N LEU A 60 1.50 7.14 -3.29
CA LEU A 60 1.65 6.26 -4.46
C LEU A 60 0.62 6.58 -5.56
N LEU A 61 -0.62 6.89 -5.20
CA LEU A 61 -1.65 7.33 -6.15
C LEU A 61 -1.24 8.61 -6.87
N GLU A 62 -0.68 9.60 -6.17
CA GLU A 62 -0.22 10.84 -6.79
C GLU A 62 0.88 10.61 -7.83
N TYR A 63 1.78 9.64 -7.59
CA TYR A 63 2.77 9.24 -8.59
C TYR A 63 2.15 8.46 -9.75
N ILE A 64 1.22 7.56 -9.48
CA ILE A 64 0.52 6.77 -10.50
C ILE A 64 -0.25 7.68 -11.46
N LEU A 65 -0.90 8.74 -10.97
CA LEU A 65 -1.56 9.75 -11.80
C LEU A 65 -0.60 10.49 -12.75
N LYS A 66 0.70 10.47 -12.46
CA LYS A 66 1.77 11.06 -13.28
C LYS A 66 2.45 10.04 -14.20
N GLY A 67 2.01 8.78 -14.25
CA GLY A 67 2.70 7.74 -15.02
C GLY A 67 3.89 7.10 -14.30
N GLN A 68 4.02 7.33 -13.00
CA GLN A 68 5.22 7.00 -12.22
C GLN A 68 4.86 6.16 -11.00
N LEU A 69 5.82 5.41 -10.49
CA LEU A 69 5.72 4.71 -9.22
C LEU A 69 6.95 5.06 -8.40
N PHE A 70 6.76 5.64 -7.22
CA PHE A 70 7.84 6.01 -6.33
C PHE A 70 7.96 5.02 -5.19
N LEU A 71 9.09 4.32 -5.10
CA LEU A 71 9.38 3.38 -4.03
C LEU A 71 10.43 3.98 -3.11
N LYS A 72 10.07 4.25 -1.86
CA LYS A 72 10.96 4.88 -0.86
C LYS A 72 12.19 4.03 -0.51
N TYR A 73 12.10 2.72 -0.68
CA TYR A 73 13.19 1.78 -0.42
C TYR A 73 13.73 1.25 -1.77
N GLY A 74 15.03 1.47 -2.00
CA GLY A 74 15.69 1.41 -3.31
C GLY A 74 15.71 0.08 -4.04
N ARG A 75 16.50 0.02 -5.12
CA ARG A 75 16.54 -1.04 -6.15
C ARG A 75 16.51 -2.49 -5.65
N ASP A 76 17.11 -2.78 -4.48
CA ASP A 76 17.20 -4.11 -3.87
C ASP A 76 16.09 -4.42 -2.84
N GLN A 77 15.32 -3.41 -2.40
CA GLN A 77 14.23 -3.54 -1.44
C GLN A 77 13.01 -2.76 -1.93
N ARG A 78 12.44 -3.19 -3.06
CA ARG A 78 11.17 -2.68 -3.59
C ARG A 78 9.98 -3.07 -2.70
N ARG A 79 10.00 -2.71 -1.42
CA ARG A 79 8.96 -3.04 -0.45
C ARG A 79 8.19 -1.80 -0.05
N LEU A 80 6.87 -1.94 0.05
CA LEU A 80 6.02 -0.94 0.68
C LEU A 80 6.37 -0.88 2.18
N GLU A 81 6.34 0.32 2.73
CA GLU A 81 6.46 0.57 4.16
C GLU A 81 5.36 -0.20 4.91
N SER A 82 4.13 -0.20 4.40
CA SER A 82 3.04 -1.04 4.90
C SER A 82 3.37 -2.53 4.97
N THR A 83 4.19 -3.06 4.05
CA THR A 83 4.60 -4.48 4.06
C THR A 83 5.61 -4.79 5.17
N TYR A 84 6.50 -3.85 5.51
CA TYR A 84 7.38 -3.98 6.69
C TYR A 84 6.55 -4.06 7.97
N TYR A 85 5.55 -3.18 8.11
CA TYR A 85 4.69 -3.20 9.29
C TYR A 85 3.82 -4.46 9.36
N MET A 86 3.33 -4.99 8.24
CA MET A 86 2.60 -6.28 8.23
C MET A 86 3.47 -7.48 8.62
N THR A 87 4.77 -7.46 8.29
CA THR A 87 5.67 -8.59 8.60
C THR A 87 6.21 -8.58 10.03
N ASP A 88 6.16 -7.43 10.72
CA ASP A 88 6.51 -7.29 12.16
C ASP A 88 5.30 -7.48 13.10
N TRP A 89 4.13 -7.83 12.58
CA TRP A 89 2.91 -7.98 13.39
C TRP A 89 2.74 -9.37 14.00
N ILE A 90 2.24 -9.38 15.23
CA ILE A 90 1.85 -10.59 15.98
C ILE A 90 0.46 -11.11 15.52
N ILE A 91 -0.36 -10.23 14.92
CA ILE A 91 -1.71 -10.55 14.43
C ILE A 91 -1.64 -10.74 12.91
N PRO A 92 -2.14 -11.87 12.36
CA PRO A 92 -2.14 -12.12 10.92
C PRO A 92 -3.17 -11.22 10.21
N VAL A 93 -2.76 -9.98 9.90
CA VAL A 93 -3.58 -9.04 9.12
C VAL A 93 -3.45 -9.22 7.61
N ASP A 94 -2.65 -10.20 7.19
CA ASP A 94 -2.40 -10.55 5.81
C ASP A 94 -3.61 -11.21 5.11
N ASP A 95 -4.52 -11.78 5.89
CA ASP A 95 -5.76 -12.38 5.38
C ASP A 95 -6.98 -11.45 5.44
N THR A 96 -6.85 -10.23 5.98
CA THR A 96 -7.94 -9.25 5.89
C THR A 96 -8.07 -8.72 4.46
N PRO A 97 -9.25 -8.16 4.07
CA PRO A 97 -9.41 -7.53 2.76
C PRO A 97 -8.32 -6.50 2.44
N LEU A 98 -7.98 -5.63 3.41
CA LEU A 98 -6.91 -4.64 3.28
C LEU A 98 -5.54 -5.31 3.10
N GLY A 99 -5.23 -6.34 3.89
CA GLY A 99 -3.98 -7.09 3.78
C GLY A 99 -3.81 -7.78 2.43
N ILE A 100 -4.88 -8.38 1.89
CA ILE A 100 -4.87 -9.01 0.57
C ILE A 100 -4.51 -8.00 -0.52
N PHE A 101 -5.07 -6.79 -0.47
CA PHE A 101 -4.78 -5.73 -1.43
C PHE A 101 -3.33 -5.26 -1.34
N ILE A 102 -2.79 -5.06 -0.13
CA ILE A 102 -1.39 -4.69 0.08
C ILE A 102 -0.46 -5.80 -0.45
N ARG A 103 -0.75 -7.08 -0.18
CA ARG A 103 0.02 -8.21 -0.74
C ARG A 103 -0.02 -8.22 -2.26
N LYS A 104 -1.19 -8.03 -2.88
CA LYS A 104 -1.31 -7.98 -4.35
C LYS A 104 -0.45 -6.86 -4.93
N LEU A 105 -0.49 -5.67 -4.33
CA LEU A 105 0.35 -4.54 -4.74
C LEU A 105 1.84 -4.88 -4.63
N GLN A 106 2.27 -5.45 -3.50
CA GLN A 106 3.65 -5.89 -3.28
C GLN A 106 4.11 -6.96 -4.28
N HIS A 107 3.25 -7.94 -4.57
CA HIS A 107 3.54 -8.97 -5.57
C HIS A 107 3.71 -8.37 -6.97
N LYS A 108 2.88 -7.40 -7.36
CA LYS A 108 2.98 -6.76 -8.68
C LYS A 108 4.26 -5.93 -8.79
N ILE A 109 4.67 -5.25 -7.72
CA ILE A 109 5.95 -4.52 -7.65
C ILE A 109 7.15 -5.48 -7.81
N ASN A 110 7.10 -6.65 -7.18
CA ASN A 110 8.14 -7.66 -7.30
C ASN A 110 8.15 -8.34 -8.68
N ALA A 111 6.99 -8.49 -9.34
CA ALA A 111 6.89 -9.14 -10.65
C ALA A 111 7.44 -8.31 -11.83
N GLN A 112 7.87 -7.07 -11.59
CA GLN A 112 8.57 -6.22 -12.59
C GLN A 112 10.10 -6.46 -12.57
N GLU A 113 10.53 -7.69 -12.27
CA GLU A 113 11.92 -8.20 -12.36
C GLU A 113 12.24 -8.76 -13.75
#